data_AF-A0A831KYJ7-F1
#
_entry.id   AF-A0A831KYJ7-F1
#
_cell.length_a   1.000
_cell.length_b   1.000
_cell.length_c   1.000
_cell.angle_alpha   90.00
_cell.angle_beta   90.00
_cell.angle_gamma   90.00
#
_symmetry.space_group_name_H-M   'P 1'
#
loop_
_entity.id
_entity.type
_entity.pdbx_description
1 polymer ?
#
loop_
_entity_poly.entity_id
_entity_poly.type
_entity_poly.pdbx_seq_one_letter_code
_entity_poly.pdbx_strand_id
1 'polypeptide(L)'
;MAKTEMIRARIEPGLKKEVSSIFEAIGLSTTEAITLFYQMVKLNRGLPFEIKIPSELTRKVMQATDEGKDLVEWNRVDDFLDEMDS
;
A
#
# COMPACT_ATOMS: atom_id res chain seq x y z
N MET A 1 16.85 6.91 31.28
CA MET A 1 15.49 6.55 30.80
C MET A 1 15.24 7.34 29.53
N ALA A 2 14.83 6.69 28.44
CA ALA A 2 14.48 7.41 27.21
C ALA A 2 13.23 8.28 27.46
N LYS A 3 13.17 9.48 26.88
CA LYS A 3 11.96 10.31 26.93
C LYS A 3 10.85 9.59 26.15
N THR A 4 9.70 9.41 26.78
CA THR A 4 8.49 8.85 26.15
C THR A 4 7.51 9.97 25.85
N GLU A 5 6.87 9.93 24.68
CA GLU A 5 5.77 10.83 24.33
C GLU A 5 4.50 10.02 24.03
N MET A 6 3.34 10.61 24.31
CA MET A 6 2.04 9.97 24.06
C MET A 6 1.48 10.39 22.70
N ILE A 7 1.06 9.40 21.90
CA ILE A 7 0.32 9.61 20.67
C ILE A 7 -1.19 9.65 21.01
N ARG A 8 -1.88 10.71 20.58
CA ARG A 8 -3.34 10.86 20.75
C ARG A 8 -3.99 11.11 19.40
N ALA A 9 -4.94 10.27 19.03
CA ALA A 9 -5.74 10.41 17.81
C ALA A 9 -7.20 10.04 18.09
N ARG A 10 -8.14 10.74 17.42
CA ARG A 10 -9.55 10.36 17.42
C ARG A 10 -9.76 9.29 16.36
N ILE A 11 -10.44 8.20 16.73
CA ILE A 11 -10.78 7.11 15.81
C ILE A 11 -12.24 6.71 16.03
N GLU A 12 -12.86 6.16 14.99
CA GLU A 12 -14.21 5.64 15.07
C GLU A 12 -14.26 4.43 16.03
N PRO A 13 -15.21 4.34 16.97
CA PRO A 13 -15.26 3.27 17.96
C PRO A 13 -15.36 1.86 17.38
N GLY A 14 -16.14 1.66 16.31
CA GLY A 14 -16.25 0.38 15.61
C GLY A 14 -14.93 -0.07 15.02
N LEU A 15 -14.25 0.82 14.29
CA LEU A 15 -12.93 0.61 13.72
C LEU A 15 -11.90 0.24 14.79
N LYS A 16 -11.92 0.92 15.94
CA LYS A 16 -11.05 0.58 17.08
C LYS A 16 -11.24 -0.87 17.49
N LYS A 17 -12.49 -1.27 17.67
CA LYS A 17 -12.86 -2.58 18.22
C LYS A 17 -12.47 -3.69 17.25
N GLU A 18 -12.81 -3.52 15.98
CA GLU A 18 -12.49 -4.48 14.92
C GLU A 18 -10.97 -4.68 14.80
N VAL A 19 -10.22 -3.59 14.60
CA VAL A 19 -8.77 -3.67 14.41
C VAL A 19 -8.06 -4.20 15.66
N SER A 20 -8.52 -3.85 16.86
CA SER A 20 -7.92 -4.39 18.10
C SER A 20 -8.08 -5.90 18.20
N SER A 21 -9.22 -6.45 17.78
CA SER A 21 -9.42 -7.91 17.76
C SER A 21 -8.52 -8.61 16.74
N ILE A 22 -8.24 -7.97 15.60
CA ILE A 22 -7.29 -8.48 14.61
C ILE A 22 -5.87 -8.50 15.18
N PHE A 23 -5.44 -7.42 15.85
CA PHE A 23 -4.12 -7.38 16.48
C PHE A 23 -3.97 -8.41 17.59
N GLU A 24 -4.99 -8.58 18.45
CA GLU A 24 -4.99 -9.61 19.49
C GLU A 24 -4.86 -11.03 18.91
N ALA A 25 -5.54 -11.32 17.80
CA ALA A 25 -5.46 -12.62 17.13
C ALA A 25 -4.05 -12.95 16.62
N ILE A 26 -3.23 -11.95 16.32
CA ILE A 26 -1.83 -12.11 15.90
C ILE A 26 -0.82 -11.81 17.02
N GLY A 27 -1.28 -11.64 18.27
CA GLY A 27 -0.44 -11.43 19.44
C GLY A 27 0.19 -10.03 19.54
N LEU A 28 -0.43 -9.02 18.94
CA LEU A 28 0.01 -7.63 19.00
C LEU A 28 -0.96 -6.77 19.80
N SER A 29 -0.43 -5.88 20.64
CA SER A 29 -1.20 -4.78 21.20
C SER A 29 -1.33 -3.61 20.22
N THR A 30 -2.35 -2.76 20.41
CA THR A 30 -2.51 -1.53 19.63
C THR A 30 -1.27 -0.63 19.71
N THR A 31 -0.64 -0.54 20.88
CA THR A 31 0.56 0.28 21.09
C THR A 31 1.75 -0.26 20.31
N GLU A 32 1.94 -1.58 20.27
CA GLU A 32 2.99 -2.21 19.48
C GLU A 32 2.76 -1.99 17.98
N ALA A 33 1.53 -2.19 17.50
CA ALA A 33 1.17 -1.95 16.11
C ALA A 33 1.43 -0.49 15.68
N ILE A 34 1.04 0.48 16.52
CA ILE A 34 1.33 1.90 16.27
C ILE A 34 2.85 2.15 16.28
N THR A 35 3.58 1.55 17.20
CA THR A 35 5.04 1.70 17.28
C THR A 35 5.73 1.14 16.03
N LEU A 36 5.30 -0.03 15.56
CA LEU A 36 5.78 -0.66 14.33
C LEU A 36 5.49 0.22 13.10
N PHE A 37 4.30 0.81 13.02
CA PHE A 37 3.96 1.76 11.96
C PHE A 37 4.95 2.94 11.92
N TYR A 38 5.25 3.57 13.06
CA TYR A 38 6.24 4.66 13.11
C TYR A 38 7.66 4.22 12.73
N GLN A 39 8.06 3.01 13.14
CA GLN A 39 9.35 2.44 12.75
C GLN A 39 9.44 2.22 11.24
N MET A 40 8.37 1.69 10.63
CA MET A 40 8.31 1.49 9.19
C MET A 40 8.31 2.81 8.43
N VAL A 41 7.63 3.85 8.93
CA VAL A 41 7.68 5.20 8.34
C VAL A 41 9.10 5.76 8.41
N LYS A 42 9.77 5.60 9.56
CA LYS A 42 11.15 6.06 9.75
C LYS A 42 12.12 5.34 8.81
N LEU A 43 11.97 4.02 8.64
CA LEU A 43 12.83 3.19 7.80
C LEU A 43 12.67 3.54 6.31
N ASN A 44 11.43 3.62 5.84
CA ASN A 44 11.12 3.80 4.41
C ASN A 44 11.10 5.27 3.98
N ARG A 45 11.20 6.23 4.91
CA ARG A 45 11.04 7.67 4.64
C ARG A 45 9.73 7.98 3.90
N GLY A 46 8.68 7.22 4.19
CA GLY A 46 7.40 7.25 3.50
C GLY A 46 6.38 6.38 4.22
N LEU A 47 5.13 6.34 3.73
CA LEU A 47 4.14 5.45 4.32
C LEU A 47 4.51 3.98 4.08
N PRO A 48 4.20 3.08 5.03
CA PRO A 48 4.57 1.67 4.95
C PRO A 48 3.59 0.86 4.08
N PHE A 49 2.84 1.55 3.23
CA PHE A 49 1.92 1.03 2.25
C PHE A 49 1.90 1.99 1.07
N GLU A 50 1.62 1.48 -0.12
CA GLU A 50 1.49 2.31 -1.31
C GLU A 50 0.29 3.25 -1.21
N ILE A 51 0.52 4.54 -1.40
CA ILE A 51 -0.56 5.52 -1.56
C ILE A 51 -1.01 5.46 -3.01
N LYS A 52 -1.99 4.61 -3.30
CA LYS A 52 -2.59 4.52 -4.63
C LYS A 52 -3.73 5.52 -4.75
N ILE A 53 -3.48 6.65 -5.40
CA ILE A 53 -4.52 7.37 -6.13
C ILE A 53 -4.23 7.04 -7.59
N PRO A 54 -5.04 6.20 -8.27
CA PRO A 54 -4.84 5.94 -9.68
C PRO A 54 -4.77 7.27 -10.41
N SER A 55 -3.66 7.54 -11.10
CA SER A 55 -3.58 8.74 -11.92
C SER A 55 -4.65 8.67 -13.01
N GLU A 56 -5.11 9.81 -13.52
CA GLU A 56 -6.07 9.83 -14.64
C GLU A 56 -5.54 9.04 -15.84
N LEU A 57 -4.22 9.04 -16.06
CA LEU A 57 -3.58 8.21 -17.07
C LEU A 57 -3.69 6.72 -16.74
N THR A 58 -3.35 6.31 -15.51
CA THR A 58 -3.46 4.90 -15.06
C THR A 58 -4.89 4.40 -15.19
N ARG A 59 -5.87 5.22 -14.81
CA ARG A 59 -7.29 4.88 -14.91
C ARG A 59 -7.74 4.69 -16.36
N LYS A 60 -7.33 5.58 -17.26
CA LYS A 60 -7.64 5.48 -18.70
C LYS A 60 -6.99 4.26 -19.35
N VAL A 61 -5.73 3.98 -19.03
CA VAL A 61 -5.00 2.81 -19.56
C VAL A 61 -5.63 1.51 -19.06
N MET A 62 -5.97 1.42 -17.77
CA MET A 62 -6.66 0.24 -17.22
C MET A 62 -8.04 0.05 -17.88
N GLN A 63 -8.80 1.12 -18.09
CA GLN A 63 -10.09 1.04 -18.78
C GLN A 63 -9.94 0.61 -20.25
N ALA A 64 -8.98 1.18 -20.99
CA ALA A 64 -8.73 0.78 -22.38
C ALA A 64 -8.32 -0.69 -22.48
N THR A 65 -7.46 -1.15 -21.55
CA THR A 65 -7.03 -2.55 -21.43
C THR A 65 -8.21 -3.48 -21.15
N ASP A 66 -9.07 -3.14 -20.18
CA ASP A 66 -10.27 -3.92 -19.85
C ASP A 66 -11.27 -3.99 -21.02
N GLU A 67 -11.30 -2.95 -21.87
CA GLU A 67 -12.10 -2.88 -23.09
C GLU A 67 -11.41 -3.54 -24.31
N GLY A 68 -10.22 -4.12 -24.14
CA GLY A 68 -9.46 -4.79 -25.21
C GLY A 68 -8.85 -3.83 -26.24
N LYS A 69 -8.69 -2.55 -25.90
CA LYS A 69 -8.13 -1.50 -26.76
C LYS A 69 -6.68 -1.24 -26.40
N ASP A 70 -5.91 -0.79 -27.39
CA ASP A 70 -4.49 -0.43 -27.26
C ASP A 70 -3.60 -1.58 -26.72
N LEU A 71 -3.99 -2.83 -27.00
CA LEU A 71 -3.23 -4.03 -26.68
C LEU A 71 -2.38 -4.46 -27.87
N VAL A 72 -1.11 -4.78 -27.60
CA VAL A 72 -0.22 -5.42 -28.57
C VAL A 72 0.06 -6.84 -28.08
N GLU A 73 -0.33 -7.82 -28.89
CA GLU A 73 -0.04 -9.22 -28.62
C GLU A 73 1.30 -9.60 -29.26
N TRP A 74 2.15 -10.24 -28.47
CA TRP A 74 3.45 -10.72 -28.92
C TRP A 74 3.48 -12.25 -28.87
N ASN A 75 3.93 -12.86 -29.95
CA ASN A 75 3.99 -14.32 -30.07
C ASN A 75 5.22 -14.93 -29.39
N ARG A 76 6.24 -14.10 -29.08
CA ARG A 76 7.51 -14.51 -28.49
C ARG A 76 7.99 -13.44 -27.51
N VAL A 77 8.65 -13.89 -26.44
CA VAL A 77 9.22 -13.00 -25.42
C VAL A 77 10.38 -12.18 -25.99
N ASP A 78 11.18 -12.77 -26.89
CA ASP A 78 12.32 -12.08 -27.51
C ASP A 78 11.87 -10.83 -28.29
N ASP A 79 10.83 -10.97 -29.12
CA ASP A 79 10.29 -9.86 -29.93
C ASP A 79 9.71 -8.72 -29.05
N PHE A 80 9.16 -9.05 -27.89
CA PHE A 80 8.66 -8.07 -26.92
C PHE A 80 9.78 -7.28 -26.24
N LEU A 81 10.88 -7.96 -25.87
CA LEU A 81 12.02 -7.33 -25.21
C LEU A 81 12.76 -6.40 -26.17
N ASP A 82 12.92 -6.79 -27.44
CA ASP A 82 13.58 -5.97 -28.47
C ASP A 82 12.85 -4.63 -28.70
N GLU A 83 11.51 -4.60 -28.64
CA GLU A 83 10.71 -3.37 -28.75
C GLU A 83 10.78 -2.51 -27.48
N MET A 84 10.78 -3.13 -26.29
CA MET A 84 10.82 -2.39 -25.02
C MET A 84 12.14 -1.66 -24.77
N ASP A 85 13.24 -2.19 -25.28
CA ASP A 85 14.58 -1.64 -25.12
C ASP A 85 14.96 -0.63 -26.24
N SER A 86 14.06 -0.40 -27.20
CA SER A 86 14.23 0.54 -28.33
C SER A 86 13.67 1.94 -28.05
#